data_AF-A0A354M670-F1
#
_entry.id   AF-A0A354M670-F1
#
_cell.length_a   1.000
_cell.length_b   1.000
_cell.length_c   1.000
_cell.angle_alpha   90.00
_cell.angle_beta   90.00
_cell.angle_gamma   90.00
#
_symmetry.space_group_name_H-M   'P 1'
#
loop_
_entity.id
_entity.type
_entity.pdbx_description
1 polymer ?
#
loop_
_entity_poly.entity_id
_entity_poly.type
_entity_poly.pdbx_seq_one_letter_code
_entity_poly.pdbx_strand_id
1 'polypeptide(L)' 'AGPAGLFAALRLIELGRRPIIIERGKNVHERRKDIARISREQIVNSESNYSFGE' A
#
# COMPACT_ATOMS: atom_id res chain seq x y z
N ALA A 1 3.16 0.92 0.29
CA ALA A 1 3.59 2.29 0.65
C ALA A 1 3.14 3.21 -0.46
N GLY A 2 2.63 4.39 -0.14
CA GLY A 2 2.24 5.36 -1.17
C GLY A 2 3.43 5.93 -1.94
N PRO A 3 3.19 6.69 -3.04
CA PRO A 3 4.24 7.21 -3.91
C PRO A 3 5.33 7.99 -3.17
N ALA A 4 4.95 8.86 -2.23
CA ALA A 4 5.92 9.65 -1.46
C ALA A 4 6.92 8.78 -0.68
N GLY A 5 6.44 7.72 -0.03
CA GLY A 5 7.30 6.78 0.71
C GLY A 5 8.22 5.98 -0.21
N LEU A 6 7.73 5.59 -1.39
CA LEU A 6 8.53 4.88 -2.39
C LEU A 6 9.63 5.77 -2.99
N PHE A 7 9.33 7.02 -3.32
CA PHE A 7 10.36 7.97 -3.80
C PHE A 7 11.38 8.32 -2.72
N ALA A 8 10.96 8.45 -1.46
CA ALA A 8 11.89 8.65 -0.34
C ALA A 8 12.83 7.45 -0.18
N ALA A 9 12.31 6.22 -0.26
CA ALA A 9 13.12 5.01 -0.19
C ALA A 9 14.08 4.88 -1.38
N LEU A 10 13.62 5.20 -2.60
CA LEU A 10 14.47 5.25 -3.78
C LEU A 10 15.65 6.20 -3.56
N ARG A 11 15.38 7.41 -3.05
CA ARG A 11 16.44 8.38 -2.77
C ARG A 11 17.44 7.88 -1.73
N LEU A 12 16.98 7.18 -0.70
CA LEU A 12 17.85 6.57 0.31
C LEU A 12 18.73 5.46 -0.29
N ILE A 13 18.19 4.66 -1.21
CA ILE A 13 18.95 3.61 -1.92
C ILE A 13 20.04 4.22 -2.79
N GLU A 14 19.75 5.27 -3.55
CA GLU A 14 20.74 6.00 -4.36
C GLU A 14 21.90 6.57 -3.53
N LEU A 15 21.64 6.89 -2.26
CA LEU A 15 22.64 7.37 -1.30
C LEU A 15 23.36 6.22 -0.56
N GLY A 16 23.19 4.98 -0.99
CA GLY A 16 23.84 3.79 -0.41
C GLY A 16 23.23 3.32 0.91
N ARG A 17 22.00 3.74 1.24
CA ARG A 17 21.29 3.28 2.45
C ARG A 17 20.38 2.09 2.12
N ARG A 18 19.97 1.36 3.16
CA ARG A 18 19.09 0.19 3.07
C ARG A 18 17.79 0.46 3.84
N PRO A 19 16.86 1.26 3.29
CA PRO A 19 15.61 1.57 3.99
C PRO A 19 14.73 0.33 4.11
N ILE A 20 14.03 0.21 5.23
CA ILE A 20 12.96 -0.78 5.43
C ILE A 20 11.63 -0.05 5.24
N ILE A 21 10.83 -0.52 4.29
CA ILE A 21 9.50 0.04 4.01
C ILE A 21 8.46 -0.88 4.64
N ILE A 22 7.56 -0.30 5.42
CA ILE A 22 6.42 -1.01 6.01
C ILE A 22 5.15 -0.38 5.42
N GLU A 23 4.27 -1.22 4.90
CA GLU A 23 2.94 -0.84 4.45
C GLU A 23 1.92 -1.58 5.31
N ARG A 24 0.94 -0.84 5.83
CA ARG A 24 -0.12 -1.45 6.67
C ARG A 24 -1.10 -2.25 5.83
N GLY A 25 -1.35 -1.80 4.60
CA GLY A 25 -2.31 -2.45 3.71
C GLY A 25 -1.73 -3.62 2.95
N LYS A 26 -2.63 -4.32 2.27
CA LYS A 26 -2.27 -5.51 1.48
C LYS A 26 -1.56 -5.15 0.18
N ASN A 27 -0.85 -6.12 -0.38
CA ASN A 27 -0.31 -6.03 -1.74
C ASN A 27 -1.44 -5.82 -2.77
N VAL A 28 -1.06 -5.36 -3.96
CA VAL A 28 -2.01 -4.96 -5.02
C VAL A 28 -2.98 -6.08 -5.43
N HIS A 29 -2.55 -7.34 -5.40
CA HIS A 29 -3.37 -8.47 -5.85
C HIS A 29 -4.46 -8.81 -4.83
N GLU A 30 -4.12 -8.84 -3.55
CA GLU A 30 -5.08 -9.10 -2.48
C GLU A 30 -5.99 -7.89 -2.25
N ARG A 31 -5.44 -6.67 -2.33
CA ARG A 31 -6.19 -5.42 -2.20
C ARG A 31 -7.31 -5.31 -3.22
N ARG A 32 -7.10 -5.76 -4.47
CA ARG A 32 -8.16 -5.76 -5.50
C ARG A 32 -9.43 -6.48 -5.05
N LYS A 33 -9.31 -7.58 -4.31
CA LYS A 33 -10.47 -8.32 -3.79
C LYS A 33 -11.21 -7.50 -2.74
N ASP A 34 -10.48 -6.87 -1.82
CA ASP A 34 -11.08 -6.04 -0.77
C ASP A 34 -11.77 -4.79 -1.36
N ILE A 35 -11.18 -4.14 -2.37
CA ILE A 35 -11.80 -3.03 -3.10
C ILE A 35 -13.09 -3.46 -3.81
N ALA A 36 -13.09 -4.63 -4.45
CA ALA A 36 -14.29 -5.15 -5.11
C ALA A 36 -15.43 -5.39 -4.12
N ARG A 37 -15.12 -5.85 -2.90
CA ARG A 37 -16.11 -6.02 -1.82
C ARG A 37 -16.67 -4.69 -1.31
N ILE A 38 -15.86 -3.63 -1.25
CA ILE A 38 -16.38 -2.29 -0.93
C ILE A 38 -17.43 -1.89 -1.98
N SER A 39 -17.12 -2.05 -3.26
CA SER A 39 -18.04 -1.63 -4.33
C SER A 39 -19.32 -2.48 -4.39
N ARG A 40 -19.21 -3.81 -4.26
CA ARG A 40 -20.32 -4.75 -4.47
C ARG A 40 -21.15 -5.02 -3.21
N GLU A 41 -20.49 -5.05 -2.05
CA GLU A 41 -21.07 -5.50 -0.79
C GLU A 41 -21.13 -4.38 0.25
N GLN A 42 -20.54 -3.20 -0.03
CA GLN A 42 -20.39 -2.10 0.93
C GLN A 42 -19.63 -2.50 2.21
N ILE A 43 -18.82 -3.57 2.12
CA ILE A 43 -18.00 -4.05 3.24
C ILE A 43 -16.62 -3.42 3.13
N VAL A 44 -16.24 -2.67 4.16
CA VAL A 44 -14.95 -1.98 4.24
C VAL A 44 -14.01 -2.69 5.20
N ASN A 45 -12.81 -3.00 4.73
CA ASN A 45 -11.70 -3.43 5.57
C ASN A 45 -10.88 -2.18 5.99
N SER A 46 -10.70 -1.95 7.29
CA SER A 46 -9.96 -0.78 7.80
C SER A 46 -8.49 -0.76 7.39
N GLU A 47 -7.90 -1.93 7.13
CA GLU A 47 -6.50 -2.08 6.74
C GLU A 47 -6.30 -2.18 5.22
N SER A 48 -7.34 -2.42 4.43
CA SER A 48 -7.21 -2.58 2.97
C SER A 48 -8.40 -1.97 2.25
N ASN A 49 -8.18 -0.77 1.70
CA ASN A 49 -9.23 0.06 1.12
C ASN A 49 -8.63 1.06 0.11
N TYR A 50 -9.42 2.06 -0.29
CA TYR A 50 -8.98 3.06 -1.26
C TYR A 50 -7.74 3.84 -0.79
N SER A 51 -7.58 4.04 0.52
CA SER A 51 -6.48 4.80 1.09
C SER A 51 -5.30 3.92 1.51
N PHE A 52 -5.53 2.65 1.87
CA PHE A 52 -4.50 1.75 2.40
C PHE A 52 -4.29 0.51 1.54
N GLY A 53 -3.01 0.23 1.25
CA GLY A 53 -2.53 -0.87 0.41
C GLY A 53 -1.60 -0.38 -0.68
N GLU A 54 -0.95 -1.35 -1.33
CA GLU A 54 -0.09 -1.13 -2.50
C GLU A 54 -0.91 -0.96 -3.79
#